data_AF-A0A220S921-F1
#
_entry.id   AF-A0A220S921-F1
#
_cell.length_a   1.000
_cell.length_b   1.000
_cell.length_c   1.000
_cell.angle_alpha   90.00
_cell.angle_beta   90.00
_cell.angle_gamma   90.00
#
_symmetry.space_group_name_H-M   'P 1'
#
loop_
_entity.id
_entity.type
_entity.pdbx_description
1 polymer ?
#
loop_
_entity_poly.entity_id
_entity_poly.type
_entity_poly.pdbx_seq_one_letter_code
_entity_poly.pdbx_strand_id
1 'polypeptide(L)'
;MKTKEEQLKIYSAYLPYGLNFQITIGWDNSVIKLDSINCYPSERLILNNNPYYEAKKVKPILYPLDMLTQEIEHEGEKFIPLRKVLEEYHFDLTKMDEKYILSFKEALFEVDMSYKTAQMLLSWHFNIFQLPEDLYINKATLNQKSC
;
A
#
# COMPACT_ATOMS: atom_id res chain seq x y z
N MET A 1 3.33 -12.64 -14.83
CA MET A 1 4.04 -11.42 -14.39
C MET A 1 3.33 -10.22 -14.99
N LYS A 2 2.97 -9.20 -14.19
CA LYS A 2 2.29 -8.00 -14.73
C LYS A 2 3.20 -7.26 -15.70
N THR A 3 2.64 -6.65 -16.74
CA THR A 3 3.40 -5.77 -17.64
C THR A 3 3.81 -4.49 -16.91
N LYS A 4 4.80 -3.79 -17.46
CA LYS A 4 5.23 -2.50 -16.91
C LYS A 4 4.11 -1.46 -16.95
N GLU A 5 3.30 -1.46 -18.01
CA GLU A 5 2.13 -0.60 -18.13
C GLU A 5 1.09 -0.89 -17.04
N GLU A 6 0.82 -2.16 -16.76
CA GLU A 6 -0.08 -2.58 -15.67
C GLU A 6 0.44 -2.13 -14.29
N GLN A 7 1.74 -2.22 -14.05
CA GLN A 7 2.36 -1.73 -12.81
C GLN A 7 2.18 -0.21 -12.65
N LEU A 8 2.40 0.56 -13.72
CA LEU A 8 2.22 2.01 -13.68
C LEU A 8 0.76 2.41 -13.43
N LYS A 9 -0.20 1.68 -14.01
CA LYS A 9 -1.64 1.84 -13.72
C LYS A 9 -1.96 1.53 -12.26
N ILE A 10 -1.28 0.57 -11.64
CA ILE A 10 -1.43 0.28 -10.22
C ILE A 10 -0.87 1.43 -9.38
N TYR A 11 0.34 1.92 -9.69
CA TYR A 11 0.95 3.01 -8.93
C TYR A 11 0.13 4.31 -9.01
N SER A 12 -0.53 4.58 -10.14
CA SER A 12 -1.36 5.77 -10.28
C SER A 12 -2.56 5.79 -9.33
N ALA A 13 -3.08 4.62 -8.93
CA ALA A 13 -4.15 4.51 -7.95
C ALA A 13 -3.76 5.06 -6.57
N TYR A 14 -2.46 5.15 -6.27
CA TYR A 14 -1.95 5.67 -5.01
C TYR A 14 -1.53 7.15 -5.06
N LEU A 15 -1.61 7.82 -6.22
CA LEU A 15 -1.23 9.23 -6.36
C LEU A 15 -1.94 10.15 -5.35
N PRO A 16 -3.27 10.03 -5.12
CA PRO A 16 -3.96 10.89 -4.15
C PRO A 16 -3.47 10.71 -2.70
N TYR A 17 -2.79 9.59 -2.41
CA TYR A 17 -2.42 9.18 -1.05
C TYR A 17 -0.91 9.22 -0.80
N GLY A 18 -0.11 9.74 -1.75
CA GLY A 18 1.29 10.03 -1.51
C GLY A 18 2.14 8.80 -1.15
N LEU A 19 2.06 7.74 -1.96
CA LEU A 19 2.80 6.50 -1.76
C LEU A 19 4.32 6.71 -1.72
N ASN A 20 4.99 6.09 -0.74
CA ASN A 20 6.44 6.08 -0.67
C ASN A 20 7.03 4.95 -1.52
N PHE A 21 8.16 5.23 -2.16
CA PHE A 21 8.97 4.30 -2.93
C PHE A 21 10.36 4.22 -2.34
N GLN A 22 10.92 3.02 -2.29
CA GLN A 22 12.35 2.83 -2.13
C GLN A 22 13.02 2.87 -3.50
N ILE A 23 14.11 3.63 -3.59
CA ILE A 23 14.98 3.72 -4.77
C ILE A 23 16.36 3.22 -4.40
N THR A 24 16.99 2.48 -5.30
CA THR A 24 18.41 2.12 -5.19
C THR A 24 19.25 3.01 -6.12
N ILE A 25 20.18 3.76 -5.54
CA ILE A 25 21.13 4.63 -6.26
C ILE A 25 22.55 4.17 -5.88
N GLY A 26 23.22 3.48 -6.80
CA GLY A 26 24.51 2.84 -6.48
C GLY A 26 24.32 1.76 -5.41
N TRP A 27 24.94 1.95 -4.25
CA TRP A 27 24.85 1.05 -3.09
C TRP A 27 23.82 1.51 -2.05
N ASP A 28 23.29 2.72 -2.19
CA ASP A 28 22.43 3.34 -1.20
C ASP A 28 20.95 3.15 -1.56
N ASN A 29 20.13 2.98 -0.53
CA ASN A 29 18.68 2.99 -0.64
C ASN A 29 18.13 4.30 -0.06
N SER A 30 17.23 4.94 -0.80
CA SER A 30 16.54 6.16 -0.37
C SER A 30 15.03 5.97 -0.44
N VAL A 31 14.29 6.60 0.47
CA VAL A 31 12.83 6.64 0.43
C VAL A 31 12.38 7.97 -0.15
N ILE A 32 11.47 7.93 -1.12
CA ILE A 32 10.93 9.12 -1.77
C ILE A 32 9.42 8.98 -1.97
N LYS A 33 8.71 10.10 -1.98
CA LYS A 33 7.27 10.15 -2.19
C LYS A 33 6.93 10.21 -3.68
N LEU A 34 5.91 9.46 -4.10
CA LEU A 34 5.32 9.55 -5.43
C LEU A 34 4.64 10.90 -5.62
N ASP A 35 4.99 11.57 -6.71
CA ASP A 35 4.45 12.88 -7.06
C ASP A 35 3.66 12.83 -8.37
N SER A 36 4.23 12.23 -9.42
CA SER A 36 3.53 12.04 -10.70
C SER A 36 4.06 10.86 -11.50
N ILE A 37 3.27 10.41 -12.49
CA ILE A 37 3.63 9.32 -13.39
C ILE A 37 3.63 9.85 -14.81
N ASN A 38 4.72 9.65 -15.56
CA ASN A 38 4.84 10.12 -16.93
C ASN A 38 5.14 8.97 -17.90
N CYS A 39 4.23 8.79 -18.86
CA CYS A 39 4.32 7.79 -19.92
C CYS A 39 4.73 8.43 -21.28
N TYR A 40 5.77 9.26 -21.32
CA TYR A 40 6.51 9.52 -22.58
C TYR A 40 7.46 8.35 -22.88
N PRO A 41 8.05 8.15 -24.08
CA PRO A 41 8.43 6.84 -24.69
C PRO A 41 9.48 5.99 -23.94
N SER A 42 9.81 6.34 -22.70
CA SER A 42 10.57 5.52 -21.75
C SER A 42 9.84 5.21 -20.43
N GLU A 43 8.55 5.55 -20.25
CA GLU A 43 7.69 5.14 -19.13
C GLU A 43 8.41 5.29 -17.76
N ARG A 44 8.46 6.54 -17.28
CA ARG A 44 9.27 6.94 -16.12
C ARG A 44 8.38 7.44 -14.99
N LEU A 45 8.81 7.19 -13.76
CA LEU A 45 8.18 7.75 -12.56
C LEU A 45 8.85 9.07 -12.22
N ILE A 46 8.04 10.10 -11.94
CA ILE A 46 8.51 11.38 -11.42
C ILE A 46 8.28 11.35 -9.91
N LEU A 47 9.37 11.39 -9.17
CA LEU A 47 9.37 11.30 -7.73
C LEU A 47 9.94 12.61 -7.19
N ASN A 48 9.13 13.33 -6.39
CA ASN A 48 9.52 14.54 -5.67
C ASN A 48 10.19 15.64 -6.55
N ASN A 49 9.51 16.11 -7.60
CA ASN A 49 9.93 17.21 -8.49
C ASN A 49 11.27 17.07 -9.28
N ASN A 50 12.07 16.02 -9.10
CA ASN A 50 13.11 15.45 -10.00
C ASN A 50 14.02 14.52 -9.18
N PRO A 51 14.65 13.46 -9.75
CA PRO A 51 14.77 13.07 -11.16
C PRO A 51 13.76 12.01 -11.64
N TYR A 52 13.72 11.78 -12.96
CA TYR A 52 13.00 10.65 -13.55
C TYR A 52 13.66 9.32 -13.19
N TYR A 53 12.88 8.39 -12.65
CA TYR A 53 13.35 7.04 -12.37
C TYR A 53 12.72 6.01 -13.31
N GLU A 54 13.53 5.06 -13.76
CA GLU A 54 13.01 3.87 -14.43
C GLU A 54 12.17 3.07 -13.42
N ALA A 55 10.97 2.67 -13.80
CA ALA A 55 10.08 1.90 -12.92
C ALA A 55 10.74 0.66 -12.30
N LYS A 56 11.71 0.05 -12.99
CA LYS A 56 12.46 -1.12 -12.51
C LYS A 56 13.42 -0.84 -11.35
N LYS A 57 13.80 0.42 -11.12
CA LYS A 57 14.74 0.85 -10.08
C LYS A 57 14.04 1.31 -8.80
N VAL A 58 12.72 1.28 -8.79
CA VAL A 58 11.93 1.74 -7.66
C VAL A 58 10.94 0.66 -7.26
N LYS A 59 10.69 0.56 -5.95
CA LYS A 59 9.68 -0.36 -5.41
C LYS A 59 8.78 0.41 -4.46
N PRO A 60 7.45 0.32 -4.61
CA PRO A 60 6.53 0.92 -3.66
C PRO A 60 6.71 0.27 -2.28
N ILE A 61 6.50 1.05 -1.24
CA ILE A 61 6.53 0.60 0.15
C ILE A 61 5.09 0.38 0.59
N LEU A 62 4.69 -0.88 0.71
CA LEU A 62 3.30 -1.28 0.95
C LEU A 62 3.18 -2.26 2.12
N TYR A 63 2.05 -2.24 2.81
CA TYR A 63 1.67 -3.32 3.71
C TYR A 63 1.10 -4.52 2.93
N PRO A 64 1.51 -5.76 3.25
CA PRO A 64 0.80 -6.94 2.76
C PRO A 64 -0.59 -7.01 3.41
N LEU A 65 -1.54 -7.68 2.74
CA LEU A 65 -2.91 -7.81 3.22
C LEU A 65 -3.02 -8.56 4.56
N ASP A 66 -2.02 -9.37 4.92
CA ASP A 66 -1.97 -10.02 6.22
C ASP A 66 -1.78 -9.07 7.41
N MET A 67 -1.41 -7.81 7.16
CA MET A 67 -1.37 -6.77 8.19
C MET A 67 -2.76 -6.21 8.54
N LEU A 68 -3.83 -6.61 7.85
CA LEU A 68 -5.18 -6.11 8.15
C LEU A 68 -5.64 -6.38 9.58
N THR A 69 -5.17 -7.48 10.17
CA THR A 69 -5.55 -7.93 11.51
C THR A 69 -4.49 -7.59 12.56
N GLN A 70 -3.45 -6.87 12.18
CA GLN A 70 -2.35 -6.47 13.04
C GLN A 70 -2.37 -4.95 13.25
N GLU A 71 -1.80 -4.49 14.36
CA GLU A 71 -1.61 -3.05 14.55
C GLU A 71 -0.58 -2.54 13.54
N ILE A 72 -0.93 -1.46 12.83
CA ILE A 72 -0.03 -0.72 11.96
C ILE A 72 0.12 0.71 12.46
N GLU A 73 1.19 1.36 12.05
CA GLU A 73 1.36 2.81 12.23
C GLU A 73 1.26 3.50 10.87
N HIS A 74 0.32 4.43 10.74
CA HIS A 74 0.14 5.22 9.53
C HIS A 74 -0.06 6.68 9.90
N GLU A 75 0.81 7.56 9.40
CA GLU A 75 0.79 9.01 9.70
C GLU A 75 0.82 9.33 11.22
N GLY A 76 1.53 8.52 12.00
CA GLY A 76 1.67 8.67 13.45
C GLY A 76 0.48 8.12 14.27
N GLU A 77 -0.55 7.59 13.60
CA GLU A 77 -1.67 6.92 14.26
C GLU A 77 -1.46 5.40 14.24
N LYS A 78 -1.68 4.75 15.40
CA LYS A 78 -1.66 3.29 15.52
C LYS A 78 -3.07 2.72 15.57
N PHE A 79 -3.37 1.75 14.71
CA PHE A 79 -4.68 1.10 14.67
C PHE A 79 -4.62 -0.28 13.99
N ILE A 80 -5.67 -1.09 14.19
CA ILE A 80 -5.88 -2.35 13.46
C ILE A 80 -6.80 -2.06 12.26
N PRO A 81 -6.34 -2.21 11.01
CA PRO A 81 -7.08 -1.79 9.81
C PRO A 81 -8.46 -2.42 9.66
N LEU A 82 -8.59 -3.73 9.93
CA LEU A 82 -9.87 -4.43 9.84
C LEU A 82 -10.91 -3.81 10.78
N ARG A 83 -10.51 -3.47 12.01
CA ARG A 83 -11.40 -2.82 12.98
C ARG A 83 -11.83 -1.43 12.51
N LYS A 84 -10.88 -0.63 12.01
CA LYS A 84 -11.15 0.72 11.48
C LYS A 84 -12.07 0.69 10.26
N VAL A 85 -11.95 -0.32 9.40
CA VAL A 85 -12.90 -0.55 8.29
C VAL A 85 -14.29 -0.85 8.84
N LEU A 86 -14.44 -1.80 9.76
CA LEU A 86 -15.74 -2.17 10.33
C LEU A 86 -16.42 -1.00 11.07
N GLU A 87 -15.67 -0.22 11.84
CA GLU A 87 -16.16 0.99 12.50
C GLU A 87 -16.71 2.01 11.50
N GLU A 88 -16.03 2.17 10.35
CA GLU A 88 -16.44 3.05 9.25
C GLU A 88 -17.68 2.54 8.48
N TYR A 89 -18.08 1.28 8.71
CA TYR A 89 -19.35 0.70 8.29
C TYR A 89 -20.40 0.67 9.43
N HIS A 90 -20.12 1.34 10.55
CA HIS A 90 -21.00 1.42 11.72
C HIS A 90 -21.25 0.09 12.43
N PHE A 91 -20.33 -0.88 12.32
CA PHE A 91 -20.38 -2.08 13.15
C PHE A 91 -20.04 -1.73 14.60
N ASP A 92 -20.85 -2.22 15.55
CA ASP A 92 -20.58 -2.10 16.98
C ASP A 92 -19.63 -3.22 17.44
N LEU A 93 -18.33 -2.94 17.40
CA LEU A 93 -17.29 -3.92 17.75
C LEU A 93 -17.37 -4.39 19.20
N THR A 94 -18.03 -3.64 20.11
CA THR A 94 -18.18 -4.04 21.52
C THR A 94 -19.12 -5.23 21.70
N LYS A 95 -19.96 -5.49 20.70
CA LYS A 95 -20.91 -6.60 20.65
C LYS A 95 -20.40 -7.80 19.86
N MET A 96 -19.16 -7.74 19.37
CA MET A 96 -18.57 -8.74 18.49
C MET A 96 -17.38 -9.39 19.18
N ASP A 97 -17.34 -10.73 19.14
CA ASP A 97 -16.13 -11.44 19.54
C ASP A 97 -15.05 -11.37 18.44
N GLU A 98 -13.80 -11.64 18.81
CA GLU A 98 -12.65 -11.57 17.90
C GLU A 98 -12.80 -12.52 16.71
N LYS A 99 -13.38 -13.71 16.92
CA LYS A 99 -13.55 -14.70 15.85
C LYS A 99 -14.53 -14.19 14.80
N TYR A 100 -15.61 -13.53 15.23
CA TYR A 100 -16.57 -12.89 14.34
C TYR A 100 -15.93 -11.73 13.56
N ILE A 101 -15.13 -10.87 14.22
CA ILE A 101 -14.38 -9.79 13.55
C ILE A 101 -13.46 -10.37 12.47
N LEU A 102 -12.66 -11.39 12.80
CA LEU A 102 -11.70 -11.99 11.87
C LEU A 102 -12.39 -12.65 10.67
N SER A 103 -13.63 -13.12 10.82
CA SER A 103 -14.41 -13.67 9.69
C SER A 103 -14.66 -12.65 8.57
N PHE A 104 -14.65 -11.35 8.87
CA PHE A 104 -14.76 -10.30 7.85
C PHE A 104 -13.50 -10.15 7.01
N LYS A 105 -12.33 -10.63 7.46
CA LYS A 105 -11.09 -10.56 6.67
C LYS A 105 -11.30 -11.22 5.31
N GLU A 106 -11.89 -12.41 5.29
CA GLU A 106 -12.16 -13.17 4.06
C GLU A 106 -13.25 -12.48 3.22
N ALA A 107 -14.34 -12.04 3.87
CA ALA A 107 -15.45 -11.36 3.21
C ALA A 107 -15.05 -10.05 2.49
N LEU A 108 -14.02 -9.33 2.98
CA LEU A 108 -13.51 -8.12 2.33
C LEU A 108 -12.91 -8.38 0.93
N PHE A 109 -12.53 -9.62 0.62
CA PHE A 109 -11.85 -9.97 -0.63
C PHE A 109 -12.65 -10.89 -1.55
N GLU A 110 -13.61 -11.66 -1.03
CA GLU A 110 -14.28 -12.72 -1.79
C GLU A 110 -15.37 -12.24 -2.77
N VAL A 111 -16.00 -11.08 -2.54
CA VAL A 111 -17.27 -10.73 -3.23
C VAL A 111 -17.24 -9.35 -3.91
N ASP A 112 -16.06 -8.86 -4.27
CA ASP A 112 -15.77 -7.46 -4.65
C ASP A 112 -15.57 -6.55 -3.44
N MET A 113 -14.32 -6.15 -3.24
CA MET A 113 -13.97 -5.10 -2.31
C MET A 113 -14.71 -3.82 -2.71
N SER A 114 -15.50 -3.27 -1.78
CA SER A 114 -16.19 -2.02 -2.07
C SER A 114 -15.21 -0.89 -2.41
N TYR A 115 -15.63 0.06 -3.23
CA TYR A 115 -14.81 1.21 -3.57
C TYR A 115 -14.34 1.97 -2.32
N LYS A 116 -15.22 2.13 -1.31
CA LYS A 116 -14.89 2.78 -0.03
C LYS A 116 -13.75 2.04 0.70
N THR A 117 -13.87 0.71 0.82
CA THR A 117 -12.81 -0.13 1.42
C THR A 117 -11.51 0.01 0.64
N ALA A 118 -11.56 -0.06 -0.70
CA ALA A 118 -10.36 0.08 -1.54
C ALA A 118 -9.68 1.44 -1.31
N GLN A 119 -10.44 2.54 -1.26
CA GLN A 119 -9.89 3.87 -0.97
C GLN A 119 -9.20 3.93 0.39
N MET A 120 -9.79 3.36 1.44
CA MET A 120 -9.19 3.31 2.78
C MET A 120 -7.90 2.50 2.78
N LEU A 121 -7.89 1.32 2.15
CA LEU A 121 -6.71 0.48 2.09
C LEU A 121 -5.60 1.10 1.23
N LEU A 122 -5.95 1.77 0.14
CA LEU A 122 -5.00 2.53 -0.68
C LEU A 122 -4.40 3.70 0.09
N SER A 123 -5.21 4.44 0.87
CA SER A 123 -4.72 5.54 1.68
C SER A 123 -3.74 5.07 2.74
N TRP A 124 -3.97 3.89 3.32
CA TRP A 124 -3.06 3.27 4.28
C TRP A 124 -1.85 2.55 3.66
N HIS A 125 -1.73 2.57 2.34
CA HIS A 125 -0.67 1.93 1.54
C HIS A 125 -0.67 0.39 1.61
N PHE A 126 -1.85 -0.25 1.55
CA PHE A 126 -1.96 -1.71 1.40
C PHE A 126 -1.79 -2.16 -0.06
N ASN A 127 -1.23 -3.36 -0.24
CA ASN A 127 -1.09 -4.04 -1.52
C ASN A 127 -2.40 -4.71 -2.00
N ILE A 128 -3.46 -3.92 -2.19
CA ILE A 128 -4.77 -4.45 -2.62
C ILE A 128 -4.78 -5.04 -4.03
N PHE A 129 -3.81 -4.65 -4.86
CA PHE A 129 -3.65 -5.17 -6.23
C PHE A 129 -2.81 -6.45 -6.30
N GLN A 130 -2.42 -7.00 -5.14
CA GLN A 130 -1.69 -8.26 -5.00
C GLN A 130 -0.43 -8.29 -5.86
N LEU A 131 0.38 -7.22 -5.78
CA LEU A 131 1.71 -7.21 -6.36
C LEU A 131 2.55 -8.34 -5.75
N PRO A 132 3.26 -9.13 -6.58
CA PRO A 132 4.29 -10.08 -6.13
C PRO A 132 5.28 -9.47 -5.13
N GLU A 133 5.77 -10.26 -4.18
CA GLU A 133 6.68 -9.80 -3.11
C GLU A 133 7.99 -9.19 -3.61
N ASP A 134 8.46 -9.59 -4.78
CA ASP A 134 9.65 -9.01 -5.41
C ASP A 134 9.40 -7.62 -6.01
N LEU A 135 8.14 -7.21 -6.16
CA LEU A 135 7.74 -5.95 -6.79
C LEU A 135 7.40 -4.83 -5.79
N TYR A 136 7.43 -5.08 -4.48
CA TYR A 136 7.25 -4.06 -3.45
C TYR A 136 8.20 -4.29 -2.27
N ILE A 137 8.34 -3.28 -1.42
CA ILE A 137 9.01 -3.41 -0.12
C ILE A 137 7.94 -3.55 0.95
N ASN A 138 8.00 -4.64 1.73
CA ASN A 138 7.10 -4.83 2.85
C ASN A 138 7.33 -3.75 3.92
N LYS A 139 6.37 -2.85 4.07
CA LYS A 139 6.42 -1.73 5.00
C LYS A 139 6.56 -2.20 6.46
N ALA A 140 5.98 -3.35 6.81
CA ALA A 140 6.06 -3.89 8.17
C ALA A 140 7.48 -4.30 8.58
N THR A 141 8.37 -4.61 7.64
CA THR A 141 9.76 -5.02 7.95
C THR A 141 10.72 -3.84 8.04
N LEU A 142 10.33 -2.65 7.59
CA LEU A 142 11.17 -1.45 7.65
C LEU A 142 11.30 -0.89 9.07
N ASN A 143 10.23 -1.01 9.87
CA ASN A 143 10.22 -0.56 11.27
C ASN A 143 11.14 -1.40 12.19
N GLN A 144 11.71 -2.50 11.68
CA GLN A 144 12.65 -3.35 12.41
C GLN A 144 14.13 -2.97 12.19
N LYS A 145 14.43 -1.97 11.34
CA LYS A 145 15.81 -1.56 11.01
C LYS A 145 16.25 -0.22 11.60
N SER A 146 15.71 0.15 12.77
CA SER A 146 16.22 1.28 13.55
C SER A 146 17.02 0.77 14.75
N CYS A 147 18.29 0.42 14.50
CA CYS A 147 19.36 0.31 15.49
C CYS A 147 20.61 0.99 14.91
#